data_AF-A0A968TPP8-F1
#
_entry.id   AF-A0A968TPP8-F1
#
_cell.length_a   1.000
_cell.length_b   1.000
_cell.length_c   1.000
_cell.angle_alpha   90.00
_cell.angle_beta   90.00
_cell.angle_gamma   90.00
#
_symmetry.space_group_name_H-M   'P 1'
#
loop_
_entity.id
_entity.type
_entity.pdbx_description
1 polymer ?
#
loop_
_entity_poly.entity_id
_entity_poly.type
_entity_poly.pdbx_seq_one_letter_code
_entity_poly.pdbx_strand_id
1 'polypeptide(L)'
;MLVVDCGRLSRSIAAIVHGYRTFDPAVNVAGVILNRVASDRHLEILKTALESIEIPILGVVRRQDEIAIPDRHLGLIPTEELLEVGEVIDRLAEVARSGFDWGRLLPMIGGVVRGSGRREISRLVTGGWVGLDSGWGGSRSGVQFLLCG
;
A
#
# COMPACT_ATOMS: atom_id res chain seq x y z
N MET A 1 2.54 1.65 -9.66
CA MET A 1 3.05 2.82 -8.92
C MET A 1 4.40 2.47 -8.31
N LEU A 2 5.32 3.43 -8.21
CA LEU A 2 6.65 3.25 -7.64
C LEU A 2 6.79 4.04 -6.34
N VAL A 3 7.28 3.41 -5.27
CA VAL A 3 7.65 4.09 -4.01
C VAL A 3 9.16 4.27 -4.01
N VAL A 4 9.64 5.49 -3.82
CA VAL A 4 11.08 5.81 -3.84
C VAL A 4 11.50 6.36 -2.48
N ASP A 5 12.53 5.77 -1.86
CA ASP A 5 13.16 6.34 -0.68
C ASP A 5 14.01 7.56 -1.10
N CYS A 6 13.56 8.74 -0.70
CA CYS A 6 14.21 10.00 -1.00
C CYS A 6 15.21 10.44 0.08
N GLY A 7 15.39 9.69 1.17
CA GLY A 7 16.15 10.15 2.34
C GLY A 7 17.59 10.59 2.06
N ARG A 8 18.19 10.12 0.95
CA ARG A 8 19.51 10.56 0.45
C ARG A 8 19.51 10.93 -1.04
N LEU A 9 18.34 11.07 -1.65
CA LEU A 9 18.23 11.44 -3.06
C LEU A 9 18.08 12.95 -3.22
N SER A 10 18.40 13.43 -4.41
CA SER A 10 18.11 14.79 -4.84
C SER A 10 17.72 14.75 -6.32
N ARG A 11 18.53 15.28 -7.22
CA ARG A 11 18.25 15.22 -8.67
C ARG A 11 18.36 13.81 -9.26
N SER A 12 19.10 12.91 -8.63
CA SER A 12 19.25 11.51 -9.08
C SER A 12 17.94 10.72 -9.09
N ILE A 13 16.89 11.18 -8.38
CA ILE A 13 15.56 10.57 -8.44
C ILE A 13 15.02 10.53 -9.88
N ALA A 14 15.33 11.55 -10.69
CA ALA A 14 14.90 11.63 -12.06
C ALA A 14 15.42 10.43 -12.87
N ALA A 15 16.71 10.11 -12.75
CA ALA A 15 17.31 8.97 -13.44
C ALA A 15 16.68 7.64 -12.98
N ILE A 16 16.42 7.47 -11.68
CA ILE A 16 15.81 6.27 -11.12
C ILE A 16 14.40 6.07 -11.67
N VAL A 17 13.56 7.11 -11.57
CA VAL A 17 12.16 7.04 -11.98
C VAL A 17 12.05 6.89 -13.50
N HIS A 18 12.88 7.61 -14.26
CA HIS A 18 12.94 7.46 -15.71
C HIS A 18 13.35 6.03 -16.10
N GLY A 19 14.38 5.47 -15.46
CA GLY A 19 14.82 4.10 -15.68
C GLY A 19 13.71 3.09 -15.46
N TYR A 20 13.01 3.14 -14.32
CA TYR A 20 11.87 2.24 -14.07
C TYR A 20 10.72 2.43 -15.07
N ARG A 21 10.50 3.64 -15.55
CA ARG A 21 9.45 3.94 -16.54
C ARG A 21 9.78 3.37 -17.93
N THR A 22 11.05 3.31 -18.31
CA THR A 22 11.47 2.93 -19.67
C THR A 22 12.05 1.52 -19.76
N PHE A 23 12.38 0.89 -18.64
CA PHE A 23 13.06 -0.40 -18.59
C PHE A 23 12.20 -1.55 -19.16
N ASP A 24 10.95 -1.67 -18.72
CA ASP A 24 10.01 -2.70 -19.21
C ASP A 24 8.77 -2.06 -19.83
N PRO A 25 8.60 -2.10 -21.16
CA PRO A 25 7.44 -1.54 -21.85
C PRO A 25 6.10 -2.15 -21.44
N ALA A 26 6.07 -3.35 -20.87
CA ALA A 26 4.85 -3.98 -20.38
C ALA A 26 4.41 -3.42 -19.01
N VAL A 27 5.29 -2.72 -18.30
CA VAL A 27 5.02 -2.18 -16.97
C VAL A 27 4.69 -0.70 -17.06
N ASN A 28 3.44 -0.35 -16.75
CA ASN A 28 3.02 1.04 -16.66
C ASN A 28 3.22 1.60 -15.24
N VAL A 29 4.22 2.48 -15.07
CA VAL A 29 4.43 3.22 -13.82
C VAL A 29 3.44 4.40 -13.74
N ALA A 30 2.26 4.15 -13.18
CA ALA A 30 1.17 5.13 -13.07
C ALA A 30 1.46 6.39 -12.22
N GLY A 31 2.59 6.43 -11.51
CA GLY A 31 2.96 7.54 -10.63
C GLY A 31 3.98 7.13 -9.57
N VAL A 32 4.45 8.12 -8.80
CA VAL A 32 5.47 7.96 -7.77
C VAL A 32 5.02 8.41 -6.40
N ILE A 33 5.44 7.70 -5.35
CA ILE A 33 5.36 8.15 -3.96
C ILE A 33 6.76 8.46 -3.48
N LEU A 34 6.95 9.66 -2.94
CA LEU A 34 8.20 10.11 -2.37
C LEU A 34 8.22 9.77 -0.89
N ASN A 35 9.07 8.83 -0.49
CA ASN A 35 9.20 8.40 0.90
C ASN A 35 10.38 9.11 1.59
N ARG A 36 10.28 9.34 2.90
CA ARG A 36 11.34 9.92 3.75
C ARG A 36 11.84 11.29 3.26
N VAL A 37 10.93 12.15 2.79
CA VAL A 37 11.27 13.52 2.36
C VAL A 37 11.60 14.39 3.57
N ALA A 38 12.84 14.87 3.62
CA ALA A 38 13.40 15.55 4.79
C ALA A 38 12.80 16.95 5.09
N SER A 39 12.43 17.74 4.08
CA SER A 39 11.93 19.12 4.27
C SER A 39 11.21 19.65 3.03
N ASP A 40 10.56 20.82 3.12
CA ASP A 40 9.92 21.46 1.96
C ASP A 40 10.92 21.81 0.86
N ARG A 41 12.07 22.36 1.23
CA ARG A 41 13.16 22.61 0.26
C ARG A 41 13.58 21.33 -0.46
N HIS A 42 13.68 20.23 0.26
CA HIS A 42 14.00 18.94 -0.34
C HIS A 42 12.89 18.48 -1.29
N LEU A 43 11.61 18.62 -0.90
CA LEU A 43 10.48 18.33 -1.77
C LEU A 43 10.54 19.12 -3.08
N GLU A 44 10.82 20.43 -3.02
CA GLU A 44 10.93 21.26 -4.23
C GLU A 44 12.05 20.78 -5.15
N ILE A 45 13.21 20.40 -4.61
CA ILE A 45 14.29 19.81 -5.41
C ILE A 45 13.84 18.52 -6.12
N LEU A 46 13.10 17.66 -5.42
CA LEU A 46 12.57 16.40 -5.98
C LEU A 46 11.52 16.67 -7.05
N LYS A 47 10.60 17.61 -6.82
CA LYS A 47 9.59 18.03 -7.80
C LYS A 47 10.25 18.55 -9.08
N THR A 48 11.18 19.49 -8.96
CA THR A 48 11.91 20.05 -10.11
C THR A 48 12.68 18.98 -10.87
N ALA A 49 13.26 18.00 -10.19
CA ALA A 49 13.92 16.88 -10.86
C ALA A 49 12.93 16.01 -11.68
N LEU A 50 11.72 15.81 -11.16
CA LEU A 50 10.68 14.97 -11.77
C LEU A 50 9.85 15.69 -12.84
N GLU A 51 9.87 17.03 -12.91
CA GLU A 51 9.16 17.82 -13.94
C GLU A 51 9.47 17.33 -15.36
N SER A 52 10.74 17.04 -15.64
CA SER A 52 11.19 16.56 -16.97
C SER A 52 10.68 15.16 -17.35
N ILE A 53 10.14 14.40 -16.39
CA ILE A 53 9.64 13.04 -16.60
C ILE A 53 8.12 13.04 -16.69
N GLU A 54 7.42 14.15 -16.38
CA GLU A 54 5.96 14.26 -16.48
C GLU A 54 5.20 13.11 -15.78
N ILE A 55 5.72 12.63 -14.64
CA ILE A 55 5.12 11.56 -13.86
C ILE A 55 4.41 12.12 -12.64
N PRO A 56 3.15 11.74 -12.37
CA PRO A 56 2.42 12.29 -11.23
C PRO A 56 3.02 11.81 -9.92
N ILE A 57 3.23 12.75 -9.00
CA ILE A 57 3.48 12.46 -7.60
C ILE A 57 2.13 12.13 -6.95
N LEU A 58 1.99 10.91 -6.45
CA LEU A 58 0.78 10.38 -5.83
C LEU A 58 0.83 10.47 -4.29
N GLY A 59 1.98 10.85 -3.75
CA GLY A 59 2.14 11.05 -2.32
C GLY A 59 3.54 11.51 -1.92
N VAL A 60 3.60 12.17 -0.78
CA VAL A 60 4.82 12.63 -0.12
C VAL A 60 4.75 12.24 1.35
N VAL A 61 5.59 11.28 1.73
CA VAL A 61 5.75 10.87 3.12
C VAL A 61 7.01 11.53 3.66
N ARG A 62 6.85 12.37 4.68
CA ARG A 62 7.96 13.02 5.37
C ARG A 62 8.80 12.02 6.13
N ARG A 63 10.05 12.38 6.42
CA ARG A 63 10.87 11.59 7.34
C ARG A 63 10.22 11.63 8.73
N GLN A 64 9.90 10.45 9.25
CA GLN A 64 9.30 10.27 10.57
C GLN A 64 10.32 9.55 11.46
N ASP A 65 11.21 10.31 12.10
CA ASP A 65 12.25 9.71 12.97
C ASP A 65 11.68 9.10 14.25
N GLU A 66 10.48 9.56 14.62
CA GLU A 66 9.80 9.17 15.85
C GLU A 66 8.99 7.88 15.67
N ILE A 67 8.70 7.46 14.42
CA ILE A 67 8.05 6.18 14.10
C ILE A 67 9.14 5.12 13.96
N ALA A 68 9.69 4.69 15.09
CA ALA A 68 10.51 3.50 15.16
C ALA A 68 9.59 2.28 15.25
N ILE A 69 9.54 1.46 14.20
CA ILE A 69 8.96 0.12 14.32
C ILE A 69 10.03 -0.73 15.02
N PRO A 70 9.76 -1.29 16.21
CA PRO A 70 10.73 -2.12 16.92
C PRO A 70 11.17 -3.28 16.03
N ASP A 71 12.49 -3.41 15.85
CA ASP A 71 13.10 -4.41 14.97
C ASP A 71 13.01 -5.80 15.61
N ARG A 72 12.43 -6.76 14.87
CA ARG A 72 12.13 -8.10 15.35
C ARG A 72 13.22 -9.07 14.95
N HIS A 73 14.22 -9.28 15.81
CA HIS A 73 15.11 -10.42 15.61
C HIS A 73 14.52 -11.76 16.11
N LEU A 74 13.44 -11.76 16.91
CA LEU A 74 12.93 -12.99 17.56
C LEU A 74 11.39 -13.15 17.68
N GLY A 75 10.59 -12.39 16.92
CA GLY A 75 9.23 -12.84 16.54
C GLY A 75 8.14 -12.91 17.62
N LEU A 76 8.30 -12.33 18.81
CA LEU A 76 7.22 -12.20 19.79
C LEU A 76 7.07 -10.74 20.21
N ILE A 77 5.84 -10.23 20.17
CA ILE A 77 5.49 -8.90 20.72
C ILE A 77 5.11 -9.14 22.19
N PRO A 78 5.87 -8.62 23.17
CA PRO A 78 5.45 -8.60 24.56
C PRO A 78 4.08 -7.92 24.70
N THR A 79 3.21 -8.44 25.59
CA THR A 79 1.85 -7.91 25.80
C THR A 79 1.83 -6.41 26.15
N GLU A 80 2.93 -5.92 26.72
CA GLU A 80 3.18 -4.52 27.09
C GLU A 80 3.33 -3.61 25.85
N GLU A 81 3.99 -4.09 24.79
CA GLU A 81 4.17 -3.36 23.52
C GLU A 81 2.88 -3.31 22.69
N LEU A 82 1.88 -4.16 22.98
CA LEU A 82 0.59 -4.15 22.26
C LEU A 82 -0.18 -2.84 22.45
N LEU A 83 0.00 -2.17 23.60
CA LEU A 83 -0.56 -0.84 23.86
C LEU A 83 0.15 0.24 23.02
N GLU A 84 1.48 0.15 22.87
CA GLU A 84 2.29 1.07 22.07
C GLU A 84 2.09 0.88 20.55
N VAL A 85 1.78 -0.35 20.12
CA VAL A 85 1.47 -0.66 18.71
C VAL A 85 0.22 0.09 18.24
N GLY A 86 -0.78 0.29 19.10
CA GLY A 86 -1.97 1.07 18.77
C GLY A 86 -1.61 2.50 18.38
N GLU A 87 -0.81 3.19 19.20
CA GLU A 87 -0.36 4.56 18.93
C GLU A 87 0.51 4.65 17.67
N VAL A 88 1.36 3.65 17.42
CA VAL A 88 2.15 3.56 16.18
C VAL A 88 1.24 3.41 14.96
N ILE A 89 0.21 2.56 15.04
CA ILE A 89 -0.77 2.38 13.96
C ILE A 89 -1.55 3.68 13.71
N ASP A 90 -2.02 4.35 14.75
CA ASP A 90 -2.75 5.61 14.61
C ASP A 90 -1.90 6.70 13.97
N ARG A 91 -0.62 6.78 14.37
CA ARG A 91 0.32 7.73 13.78
C ARG A 91 0.64 7.39 12.32
N LEU A 92 0.80 6.11 11.99
CA LEU A 92 0.93 5.66 10.60
C LEU A 92 -0.32 5.96 9.77
N ALA A 93 -1.50 5.79 10.36
CA ALA A 93 -2.77 6.11 9.72
C ALA A 93 -2.87 7.61 9.41
N GLU A 94 -2.41 8.48 10.32
CA GLU A 94 -2.37 9.92 10.09
C GLU A 94 -1.36 10.32 9.01
N VAL A 95 -0.17 9.70 9.02
CA VAL A 95 0.84 9.88 7.96
C VAL A 95 0.27 9.43 6.61
N ALA A 96 -0.45 8.31 6.56
CA ALA A 96 -1.07 7.85 5.33
C ALA A 96 -2.19 8.79 4.88
N ARG A 97 -3.03 9.26 5.81
CA ARG A 97 -4.16 10.17 5.52
C ARG A 97 -3.68 11.47 4.87
N SER A 98 -2.62 12.07 5.39
CA SER A 98 -2.08 13.35 4.93
C SER A 98 -1.02 13.23 3.83
N GLY A 99 -0.30 12.11 3.78
CA GLY A 99 0.85 11.91 2.88
C GLY A 99 0.49 11.42 1.49
N PHE A 100 -0.77 11.08 1.22
CA PHE A 100 -1.20 10.46 -0.04
C PHE A 100 -2.35 11.22 -0.72
N ASP A 101 -2.31 11.29 -2.05
CA ASP A 101 -3.44 11.76 -2.86
C ASP A 101 -4.46 10.62 -3.03
N TRP A 102 -5.35 10.48 -2.04
CA TRP A 102 -6.38 9.44 -2.05
C TRP A 102 -7.36 9.56 -3.22
N GLY A 103 -7.59 10.77 -3.72
CA GLY A 103 -8.45 11.00 -4.89
C GLY A 103 -7.87 10.37 -6.15
N ARG A 104 -6.54 10.38 -6.31
CA ARG A 104 -5.85 9.68 -7.40
C ARG A 104 -5.60 8.21 -7.11
N LEU A 105 -5.33 7.83 -5.86
CA LEU A 105 -4.95 6.47 -5.50
C LEU A 105 -6.13 5.48 -5.45
N LEU A 106 -7.27 5.87 -4.88
CA LEU A 106 -8.41 4.96 -4.70
C LEU A 106 -8.91 4.36 -6.03
N PRO A 107 -9.06 5.14 -7.13
CA PRO A 107 -9.42 4.57 -8.44
C PRO A 107 -8.40 3.54 -8.96
N MET A 108 -7.11 3.69 -8.63
CA MET A 108 -6.06 2.77 -9.06
C MET A 108 -6.12 1.44 -8.28
N ILE A 109 -6.45 1.48 -6.98
CA ILE A 109 -6.51 0.30 -6.12
C ILE A 109 -7.75 -0.56 -6.40
N GLY A 110 -8.87 0.08 -6.77
CA GLY A 110 -10.11 -0.62 -7.11
C GLY A 110 -10.01 -1.60 -8.29
N GLY A 111 -9.00 -1.44 -9.16
CA GLY A 111 -8.73 -2.33 -10.28
C GLY A 111 -7.84 -3.55 -9.95
N VAL A 112 -7.16 -3.57 -8.81
CA VAL A 112 -6.09 -4.55 -8.49
C VAL A 112 -6.63 -5.87 -7.92
N VAL A 113 -7.94 -6.00 -7.67
CA VAL A 113 -8.53 -7.20 -7.06
C VAL A 113 -8.69 -8.39 -8.05
N ARG A 114 -8.21 -8.28 -9.29
CA ARG A 114 -8.21 -9.41 -10.24
C ARG A 114 -6.81 -9.72 -10.79
N GLY A 115 -6.17 -10.73 -10.20
CA GLY A 115 -5.14 -11.53 -10.86
C GLY A 115 -3.76 -11.54 -10.18
N SER A 116 -3.25 -12.77 -9.97
CA SER A 116 -1.91 -13.13 -9.46
C SER A 116 -1.70 -13.08 -7.94
N GLY A 117 -1.87 -14.25 -7.29
CA GLY A 117 -1.47 -14.47 -5.89
C GLY A 117 -2.56 -15.02 -4.95
N ARG A 118 -3.83 -15.11 -5.39
CA ARG A 118 -4.95 -15.59 -4.57
C ARG A 118 -5.04 -17.12 -4.52
N ARG A 119 -4.00 -17.80 -4.04
CA ARG A 119 -4.14 -19.18 -3.55
C ARG A 119 -3.80 -19.37 -2.07
N GLU A 120 -3.27 -18.36 -1.39
CA GLU A 120 -2.83 -18.54 0.01
C GLU A 120 -3.60 -17.68 1.02
N ILE A 121 -4.03 -16.46 0.66
CA ILE A 121 -4.69 -15.56 1.61
C ILE A 121 -6.18 -15.92 1.85
N SER A 122 -6.84 -16.61 0.91
CA SER A 122 -8.24 -17.05 1.10
C SER A 122 -8.37 -18.07 2.25
N ARG A 123 -7.33 -18.87 2.53
CA ARG A 123 -7.38 -19.88 3.60
C ARG A 123 -7.23 -19.29 5.00
N LEU A 124 -6.65 -18.09 5.14
CA LEU A 124 -6.45 -17.45 6.44
C LEU A 124 -7.63 -16.57 6.88
N VAL A 125 -8.53 -16.20 5.97
CA VAL A 125 -9.71 -15.38 6.30
C VAL A 125 -11.03 -16.19 6.28
N THR A 126 -11.04 -17.38 5.68
CA THR A 126 -12.22 -18.29 5.72
C THR A 126 -12.01 -19.59 6.49
N GLY A 127 -10.81 -19.83 7.02
CA GLY A 127 -10.53 -20.98 7.88
C GLY A 127 -10.59 -20.59 9.35
N GLY A 128 -11.78 -20.53 9.96
CA GLY A 128 -11.82 -20.37 11.41
C GLY A 128 -13.11 -20.02 12.13
N TRP A 129 -14.31 -20.25 11.57
CA TRP A 129 -15.52 -20.45 12.39
C TRP A 129 -16.44 -21.46 11.68
N VAL A 130 -16.02 -22.72 11.62
CA VAL A 130 -16.97 -23.83 11.49
C VAL A 130 -17.31 -24.21 12.92
N GLY A 131 -18.36 -23.57 13.42
CA GLY A 131 -19.11 -24.08 14.56
C GLY A 131 -19.64 -25.46 14.22
N LEU A 132 -19.49 -26.37 15.19
CA LEU A 132 -19.88 -27.76 15.12
C LEU A 132 -21.26 -27.98 14.50
N ASP A 133 -21.29 -28.93 13.58
CA ASP A 133 -22.49 -29.61 13.11
C ASP A 133 -23.29 -30.18 14.28
N SER A 134 -24.59 -29.87 14.33
CA SER A 134 -25.58 -30.85 14.75
C SER A 134 -26.94 -30.54 14.12
N GLY A 135 -27.18 -31.17 12.97
CA GLY A 135 -28.45 -31.83 12.73
C GLY A 135 -29.32 -31.27 11.60
N TRP A 136 -29.81 -32.22 10.80
CA TRP A 136 -30.99 -32.17 9.93
C TRP A 136 -30.77 -31.39 8.61
N GLY A 137 -30.66 -32.02 7.43
CA GLY A 137 -31.53 -33.07 6.89
C GLY A 137 -32.62 -32.41 6.04
N GLY A 138 -32.43 -32.28 4.73
CA GLY A 138 -33.47 -31.69 3.88
C GLY A 138 -33.04 -31.33 2.46
N SER A 139 -33.46 -32.17 1.52
CA SER A 139 -33.51 -31.95 0.08
C SER A 139 -34.12 -30.60 -0.33
N ARG A 140 -33.61 -29.96 -1.40
CA ARG A 140 -34.35 -29.62 -2.66
C ARG A 140 -33.75 -28.42 -3.43
N SER A 141 -33.49 -28.67 -4.72
CA SER A 141 -33.82 -27.87 -5.93
C SER A 141 -33.46 -26.38 -6.04
N GLY A 142 -32.81 -26.03 -7.17
CA GLY A 142 -33.00 -24.78 -7.94
C GLY A 142 -32.54 -23.51 -7.23
N VAL A 143 -32.05 -22.45 -7.87
CA VAL A 143 -32.58 -21.79 -9.04
C VAL A 143 -31.46 -20.95 -9.64
N GLN A 144 -31.19 -21.20 -10.91
CA GLN A 144 -30.60 -20.27 -11.87
C GLN A 144 -31.53 -19.07 -12.03
N PHE A 145 -31.06 -17.83 -11.87
CA PHE A 145 -31.59 -16.74 -12.68
C PHE A 145 -30.59 -15.59 -12.82
N LEU A 146 -30.40 -15.24 -14.08
CA LEU A 146 -29.67 -14.13 -14.65
C LEU A 146 -30.76 -13.13 -15.07
N LEU A 147 -30.64 -11.83 -14.74
CA LEU A 147 -30.93 -10.68 -15.62
C LEU A 147 -31.10 -9.34 -14.85
N CYS A 148 -30.40 -8.35 -15.40
CA CYS A 148 -30.64 -6.91 -15.52
C CYS A 148 -31.75 -6.22 -14.69
N GLY A 149 -31.34 -5.09 -14.12
CA GLY A 149 -32.06 -3.82 -14.07
C GLY A 149 -31.05 -2.70 -14.29
#